data_AF-A0A2L2YIL2-F1
#
_entry.id   AF-A0A2L2YIL2-F1
#
_cell.length_a   1.000
_cell.length_b   1.000
_cell.length_c   1.000
_cell.angle_alpha   90.00
_cell.angle_beta   90.00
_cell.angle_gamma   90.00
#
_symmetry.space_group_name_H-M   'P 1'
#
loop_
_entity.id
_entity.type
_entity.pdbx_description
1 polymer ?
#
loop_
_entity_poly.entity_id
_entity_poly.type
_entity_poly.pdbx_seq_one_letter_code
_entity_poly.pdbx_strand_id
1 'polypeptide(L)' 'STKTMERQVMQEFIEIYHSEQSLWKVRSSHYNNKTIKSMAYSRLVAKLQELYPNADIELVKRKINALRTNYRKELRKA' A
#
# COMPACT_ATOMS: atom_id res chain seq x y z
N SER A 1 -4.95 -20.45 11.99
CA SER A 1 -4.79 -19.34 12.95
C SER A 1 -4.96 -18.01 12.26
N THR A 2 -5.64 -17.06 12.90
CA THR A 2 -5.91 -15.70 12.40
C THR A 2 -4.65 -14.95 11.94
N LYS A 3 -3.51 -15.20 12.60
CA LYS A 3 -2.18 -14.66 12.22
C LYS A 3 -1.71 -15.03 10.81
N THR A 4 -2.09 -16.20 10.28
CA THR A 4 -1.68 -16.61 8.92
C THR A 4 -2.41 -15.80 7.86
N MET A 5 -3.71 -15.54 8.08
CA MET A 5 -4.54 -14.72 7.21
C MET A 5 -4.05 -13.27 7.18
N GLU A 6 -3.78 -12.69 8.36
CA GLU A 6 -3.22 -11.34 8.46
C GLU A 6 -1.93 -11.20 7.67
N ARG A 7 -1.03 -12.19 7.76
CA ARG A 7 0.23 -12.18 7.02
C ARG A 7 0.00 -12.23 5.51
N GLN A 8 -0.91 -13.07 5.04
CA GLN A 8 -1.24 -13.20 3.61
C GLN A 8 -1.82 -11.89 3.06
N VAL A 9 -2.83 -11.33 3.72
CA VAL A 9 -3.44 -10.07 3.29
C VAL A 9 -2.42 -8.93 3.28
N MET A 10 -1.55 -8.85 4.28
CA MET A 10 -0.50 -7.83 4.31
C MET A 10 0.58 -8.04 3.24
N GLN A 11 0.90 -9.29 2.89
CA GLN A 11 1.82 -9.59 1.80
C GLN A 11 1.22 -9.13 0.46
N GLU A 12 -0.02 -9.51 0.17
CA GLU A 12 -0.73 -9.11 -1.05
C GLU A 12 -0.90 -7.58 -1.12
N PHE A 13 -1.16 -6.91 0.01
CA PHE A 13 -1.19 -5.45 0.08
C PHE A 13 0.13 -4.81 -0.37
N ILE A 14 1.27 -5.38 0.06
CA ILE A 14 2.60 -4.90 -0.31
C ILE A 14 2.86 -5.15 -1.80
N GLU A 15 2.46 -6.31 -2.33
CA GLU A 15 2.61 -6.66 -3.75
C GLU A 15 1.79 -5.71 -4.65
N ILE A 16 0.53 -5.44 -4.28
CA ILE A 16 -0.30 -4.43 -4.96
C ILE A 16 0.42 -3.07 -4.91
N TYR A 17 0.80 -2.58 -3.73
CA TYR A 17 1.47 -1.29 -3.60
C TYR A 17 2.74 -1.18 -4.45
N HIS A 18 3.55 -2.25 -4.51
CA HIS A 18 4.75 -2.30 -5.33
C HIS A 18 4.43 -2.22 -6.83
N SER A 19 3.37 -2.88 -7.29
CA SER A 19 2.92 -2.80 -8.69
C SER A 19 2.38 -1.41 -9.09
N GLU A 20 1.84 -0.65 -8.14
CA GLU A 20 1.19 0.63 -8.38
C GLU A 20 2.19 1.79 -8.51
N GLN A 21 2.88 1.85 -9.65
CA GLN A 21 3.88 2.90 -9.94
C GLN A 21 3.34 4.32 -9.79
N SER A 22 2.03 4.52 -9.98
CA SER A 22 1.35 5.81 -9.76
C SER A 22 1.48 6.34 -8.33
N LEU A 23 1.73 5.46 -7.34
CA LEU A 23 1.81 5.81 -5.92
C LEU A 23 3.23 6.13 -5.44
N TRP A 24 4.26 5.55 -6.06
CA TRP A 24 5.64 5.65 -5.55
C TRP A 24 6.69 6.08 -6.58
N LYS A 25 6.45 5.90 -7.89
CA LYS A 25 7.43 6.20 -8.94
C LYS A 25 7.21 7.61 -9.50
N VAL A 26 7.87 8.60 -8.88
CA VAL A 26 7.73 10.04 -9.22
C VAL A 26 8.00 10.35 -10.69
N ARG A 27 8.95 9.65 -11.32
CA ARG A 27 9.31 9.85 -12.74
C ARG A 27 8.38 9.13 -13.73
N SER A 28 7.29 8.50 -13.26
CA SER A 28 6.31 7.85 -14.13
C SER A 28 5.28 8.88 -14.64
N SER A 29 4.87 8.77 -15.91
CA SER A 29 3.76 9.53 -16.47
C SER A 29 2.46 9.33 -15.67
N HIS A 30 2.31 8.17 -15.02
CA HIS A 30 1.16 7.83 -14.20
C HIS A 30 1.14 8.53 -12.83
N TYR A 31 2.27 9.05 -12.35
CA TYR A 31 2.35 9.66 -11.02
C TYR A 31 1.50 10.93 -10.89
N ASN A 32 1.33 11.68 -11.97
CA ASN A 32 0.51 12.90 -11.96
C ASN A 32 -0.95 12.64 -12.34
N ASN A 33 -1.31 11.41 -12.72
CA ASN A 33 -2.67 11.06 -13.10
C ASN A 33 -3.52 10.74 -11.86
N LYS A 34 -4.43 11.66 -11.51
CA LYS A 34 -5.34 11.54 -10.36
C LYS A 34 -6.25 10.32 -10.46
N THR A 35 -6.73 9.98 -11.66
CA THR A 35 -7.62 8.82 -11.89
C THR A 35 -6.88 7.52 -11.59
N ILE A 36 -5.65 7.37 -12.09
CA ILE A 36 -4.84 6.17 -11.86
C ILE A 36 -4.49 6.04 -10.37
N LYS A 37 -4.16 7.14 -9.69
CA LYS A 37 -3.95 7.13 -8.23
C LYS A 37 -5.19 6.70 -7.47
N SER A 38 -6.37 7.19 -7.86
CA SER A 38 -7.64 6.82 -7.24
C SER A 38 -7.88 5.30 -7.37
N MET A 39 -7.72 4.75 -8.56
CA MET A 39 -7.86 3.30 -8.81
C MET A 39 -6.87 2.47 -7.99
N ALA A 40 -5.61 2.90 -7.90
CA ALA A 40 -4.59 2.25 -7.09
C ALA A 40 -4.96 2.24 -5.60
N TYR A 41 -5.44 3.37 -5.06
CA TYR A 41 -5.93 3.43 -3.69
C TYR A 41 -7.15 2.54 -3.46
N SER A 42 -8.12 2.50 -4.38
CA SER A 42 -9.28 1.61 -4.25
C SER A 42 -8.90 0.14 -4.19
N ARG A 43 -7.91 -0.31 -4.98
CA ARG A 43 -7.40 -1.69 -4.91
C ARG A 43 -6.78 -2.01 -3.55
N LEU A 44 -6.02 -1.07 -2.99
CA LEU A 44 -5.42 -1.21 -1.66
C LEU A 44 -6.46 -1.18 -0.53
N VAL A 45 -7.51 -0.37 -0.67
CA VAL A 45 -8.65 -0.35 0.28
C VAL A 45 -9.34 -1.71 0.28
N ALA A 46 -9.71 -2.23 -0.90
CA ALA A 46 -10.38 -3.51 -1.02
C ALA A 46 -9.58 -4.64 -0.34
N LYS A 47 -8.25 -4.65 -0.52
CA LYS A 47 -7.39 -5.63 0.15
C LYS A 47 -7.35 -5.45 1.67
N LEU A 48 -7.27 -4.22 2.18
CA LEU A 48 -7.31 -3.99 3.63
C LEU A 48 -8.68 -4.31 4.25
N GLN A 49 -9.78 -4.22 3.50
CA GLN A 49 -11.12 -4.52 3.98
C GLN A 49 -11.31 -6.00 4.36
N GLU A 50 -10.45 -6.90 3.84
CA GLU A 50 -10.41 -8.30 4.26
C GLU A 50 -10.00 -8.49 5.73
N LEU A 51 -9.24 -7.54 6.31
CA LEU A 51 -8.88 -7.52 7.74
C LEU A 51 -9.64 -6.47 8.53
N TYR A 52 -9.88 -5.31 7.92
CA TYR A 52 -10.47 -4.14 8.54
C TYR A 52 -11.66 -3.68 7.69
N PRO A 53 -12.89 -4.18 7.91
CA PRO A 53 -14.03 -3.89 7.04
C PRO A 53 -14.31 -2.40 6.80
N ASN A 54 -13.95 -1.55 7.76
CA ASN A 54 -14.09 -0.10 7.70
C ASN A 54 -12.83 0.62 7.16
N ALA A 55 -11.91 -0.10 6.52
CA ALA A 55 -10.71 0.49 5.94
C ALA A 55 -11.08 1.49 4.86
N ASP A 56 -10.38 2.62 4.89
CA ASP A 56 -10.54 3.72 3.96
C ASP A 56 -9.17 4.11 3.37
N ILE A 57 -9.21 5.11 2.48
CA ILE A 57 -8.00 5.61 1.82
C ILE A 57 -7.03 6.23 2.84
N GLU A 58 -7.52 6.81 3.94
CA GLU A 58 -6.66 7.36 4.99
C GLU A 58 -5.85 6.27 5.68
N LEU A 59 -6.49 5.16 6.04
CA LEU A 59 -5.82 3.99 6.60
C LEU A 59 -4.76 3.43 5.64
N VAL A 60 -5.09 3.29 4.34
CA VAL A 60 -4.13 2.88 3.31
C VAL A 60 -2.91 3.82 3.31
N LYS A 61 -3.13 5.14 3.28
CA LYS A 61 -2.04 6.13 3.28
C LYS A 61 -1.16 6.01 4.52
N ARG A 62 -1.75 5.81 5.71
CA ARG A 62 -1.00 5.59 6.96
C ARG A 62 -0.15 4.32 6.88
N LYS A 63 -0.71 3.20 6.37
CA LYS A 63 0.03 1.94 6.20
C LYS A 63 1.19 2.09 5.21
N ILE A 64 0.96 2.73 4.06
CA ILE A 64 2.03 3.03 3.08
C ILE A 64 3.14 3.87 3.73
N ASN A 65 2.79 4.93 4.47
CA ASN A 65 3.78 5.78 5.12
C ASN A 65 4.60 5.04 6.18
N ALA A 66 3.97 4.15 6.96
CA ALA A 66 4.67 3.28 7.89
C ALA A 66 5.66 2.34 7.16
N LEU A 67 5.22 1.69 6.07
CA LEU A 67 6.08 0.84 5.23
C LEU A 67 7.28 1.61 4.68
N ARG A 68 7.06 2.79 4.09
CA ARG A 68 8.13 3.65 3.55
C ARG A 68 9.12 4.09 4.63
N THR A 69 8.62 4.43 5.81
CA THR A 69 9.46 4.87 6.94
C THR A 69 10.32 3.72 7.45
N ASN A 70 9.74 2.54 7.62
CA ASN A 70 10.47 1.35 8.07
C ASN A 70 11.50 0.92 7.04
N TYR A 71 11.14 0.87 5.75
CA TYR A 71 12.07 0.55 4.67
C TYR A 71 13.28 1.49 4.64
N ARG A 72 13.06 2.81 4.74
CA ARG A 72 14.14 3.80 4.82
C ARG A 72 14.99 3.69 6.09
N LYS A 73 14.43 3.20 7.20
CA LYS A 73 15.20 2.95 8.43
C LYS A 73 16.12 1.75 8.23
N GLU A 74 15.62 0.66 7.69
CA GLU A 74 16.42 -0.54 7.42
C GLU A 74 17.52 -0.26 6.39
N LEU A 75 17.24 0.50 5.33
CA LEU A 75 18.26 0.93 4.36
C LEU A 75 19.39 1.79 4.95
N ARG A 76 19.19 2.44 6.10
CA ARG A 76 20.22 3.24 6.77
C ARG A 76 21.04 2.45 7.78
N LYS A 77 20.60 1.23 8.13
CA LYS A 77 21.31 0.32 9.02
C LYS A 77 22.24 -0.62 8.25
N ALA A 78 21.95 -0.85 6.96
CA ALA A 78 22.82 -1.55 6.02
C ALA A 78 23.89 -0.59 5.48
#